data_AF-A0A7Y5X211-F1
#
_entry.id   AF-A0A7Y5X211-F1
#
_cell.length_a   1.000
_cell.length_b   1.000
_cell.length_c   1.000
_cell.angle_alpha   90.00
_cell.angle_beta   90.00
_cell.angle_gamma   90.00
#
_symmetry.space_group_name_H-M   'P 1'
#
loop_
_entity.id
_entity.type
_entity.pdbx_description
1 polymer ?
#
loop_
_entity_poly.entity_id
_entity_poly.type
_entity_poly.pdbx_seq_one_letter_code
_entity_poly.pdbx_strand_id
1 'polypeptide(L)'
;MEVPGGQLCARARFWASLRVDGELSELEGALLDAHLERCERCRAVTEGFGAAATMLRAAQPARIAPVSVAVPRSHRRLIGSIGVAVVLIVGVVAGTFIRGEVGSNPPSTPRAIAVVAAADLPDELRSLQRTRLLDTRKLPRHISPEPV
;
A
#
# COMPACT_ATOMS: atom_id res chain seq x y z
N MET A 1 -14.24 8.45 -15.71
CA MET A 1 -13.94 8.37 -17.15
C MET A 1 -14.06 6.90 -17.52
N GLU A 2 -15.29 6.44 -17.76
CA GLU A 2 -15.57 5.03 -18.04
C GLU A 2 -15.07 4.73 -19.43
N VAL A 3 -14.13 3.79 -19.58
CA VAL A 3 -13.59 3.44 -20.89
C VAL A 3 -14.61 2.52 -21.57
N PRO A 4 -15.42 3.01 -22.52
CA PRO A 4 -16.33 2.17 -23.29
C PRO A 4 -15.50 1.23 -24.15
N GLY A 5 -15.77 -0.06 -24.01
CA GLY A 5 -15.12 -1.11 -24.76
C GLY A 5 -15.21 -2.39 -23.97
N GLY A 6 -15.82 -3.42 -24.54
CA GLY A 6 -15.95 -4.73 -23.91
C GLY A 6 -14.60 -5.34 -23.52
N GLN A 7 -14.63 -6.50 -22.88
CA GLN A 7 -13.44 -7.16 -22.33
C GLN A 7 -12.28 -7.32 -23.34
N LEU A 8 -12.59 -7.52 -24.63
CA LEU A 8 -11.57 -7.58 -25.69
C LEU A 8 -10.84 -6.24 -25.90
N CYS A 9 -11.53 -5.10 -25.81
CA CYS A 9 -10.89 -3.78 -25.90
C CYS A 9 -10.01 -3.52 -24.68
N ALA A 10 -10.42 -3.97 -23.49
CA ALA A 10 -9.60 -3.87 -22.29
C ALA A 10 -8.31 -4.71 -22.44
N ARG A 11 -8.44 -5.95 -22.93
CA ARG A 11 -7.31 -6.83 -23.22
C ARG A 11 -6.36 -6.21 -24.26
N ALA A 12 -6.91 -5.68 -25.36
CA ALA A 12 -6.11 -5.04 -26.40
C ALA A 12 -5.32 -3.83 -25.88
N ARG A 13 -5.92 -3.01 -25.01
CA ARG A 13 -5.21 -1.87 -24.38
C ARG A 13 -4.09 -2.33 -23.44
N PHE A 14 -4.30 -3.42 -22.72
CA PHE A 14 -3.26 -4.03 -21.89
C PHE A 14 -2.07 -4.51 -22.75
N TRP A 15 -2.34 -5.28 -23.82
CA TRP A 15 -1.31 -5.72 -24.76
C TRP A 15 -0.61 -4.54 -25.46
N ALA A 16 -1.33 -3.47 -25.77
CA ALA A 16 -0.73 -2.27 -26.35
C ALA A 16 0.30 -1.61 -25.41
N SER A 17 0.07 -1.66 -24.08
CA SER A 17 1.05 -1.22 -23.09
C SER A 17 2.30 -2.10 -23.13
N LEU A 18 2.12 -3.43 -23.03
CA LEU A 18 3.24 -4.39 -23.08
C LEU A 18 4.05 -4.25 -24.38
N ARG A 19 3.40 -3.97 -25.52
CA ARG A 19 4.07 -3.75 -26.80
C ARG A 19 5.03 -2.57 -26.74
N VAL A 20 4.61 -1.48 -26.10
CA VAL A 20 5.45 -0.28 -25.94
C VAL A 20 6.66 -0.58 -25.06
N ASP A 21 6.50 -1.42 -24.04
CA ASP A 21 7.57 -1.81 -23.12
C ASP A 21 8.48 -2.93 -23.68
N GLY A 22 8.11 -3.52 -24.82
CA GLY A 22 8.86 -4.61 -25.45
C GLY A 22 8.62 -5.98 -24.79
N GLU A 23 7.55 -6.11 -24.00
CA GLU A 23 7.23 -7.30 -23.21
C GLU A 23 6.13 -8.16 -23.83
N LEU A 24 5.60 -7.76 -25.00
CA LEU A 24 4.53 -8.48 -25.67
C LEU A 24 5.05 -9.73 -26.38
N SER A 25 4.45 -10.90 -26.10
CA SER A 25 4.77 -12.14 -26.82
C SER A 25 4.26 -12.11 -28.27
N GLU A 26 4.79 -12.98 -29.14
CA GLU A 26 4.38 -13.05 -30.56
C GLU A 26 2.89 -13.37 -30.73
N LEU A 27 2.36 -14.34 -29.96
CA LEU A 27 0.95 -14.71 -30.00
C LEU A 27 0.06 -13.52 -29.62
N GLU A 28 0.39 -12.84 -28.54
CA GLU A 28 -0.37 -11.66 -28.10
C GLU A 28 -0.24 -10.51 -29.09
N GLY A 29 0.91 -10.39 -29.76
CA GLY A 29 1.12 -9.48 -30.89
C GLY A 29 0.11 -9.73 -32.01
N ALA A 30 0.03 -10.97 -32.50
CA ALA A 30 -0.91 -11.33 -33.55
C ALA A 30 -2.37 -11.11 -33.13
N LEU A 31 -2.73 -11.42 -31.88
CA LEU A 31 -4.08 -11.19 -31.36
C LEU A 31 -4.42 -9.70 -31.24
N LEU A 32 -3.45 -8.89 -30.81
CA LEU A 32 -3.59 -7.44 -30.77
C LEU A 32 -3.80 -6.89 -32.19
N ASP A 33 -2.98 -7.27 -33.16
CA ASP A 33 -3.07 -6.78 -34.54
C ASP A 33 -4.43 -7.12 -35.16
N ALA A 34 -4.90 -8.37 -35.01
CA ALA A 34 -6.23 -8.79 -35.44
C ALA A 34 -7.38 -8.00 -34.76
N HIS A 35 -7.16 -7.45 -33.56
CA HIS A 35 -8.13 -6.57 -32.93
C HIS A 35 -8.06 -5.14 -33.50
N LEU A 36 -6.85 -4.62 -33.72
CA LEU A 36 -6.63 -3.26 -34.25
C LEU A 36 -7.14 -3.10 -35.69
N GLU A 37 -7.18 -4.18 -36.47
CA GLU A 37 -7.83 -4.20 -37.79
C GLU A 37 -9.33 -3.87 -37.71
N ARG A 38 -10.01 -4.30 -36.63
CA ARG A 38 -11.47 -4.19 -36.46
C ARG A 38 -11.93 -3.05 -35.56
N CYS A 39 -11.06 -2.55 -34.69
CA CYS A 39 -11.42 -1.56 -33.67
C CYS A 39 -10.59 -0.27 -33.83
N GLU A 40 -11.18 0.72 -34.51
CA GLU A 40 -10.58 2.04 -34.74
C GLU A 40 -10.21 2.75 -33.43
N ARG A 41 -11.07 2.64 -32.40
CA ARG A 41 -10.80 3.24 -31.08
C ARG A 41 -9.54 2.67 -30.43
N CYS A 42 -9.33 1.37 -30.52
CA CYS A 42 -8.13 0.75 -29.96
C CYS A 42 -6.89 1.10 -30.80
N ARG A 43 -7.03 1.27 -32.11
CA ARG A 43 -5.95 1.78 -32.98
C ARG A 43 -5.47 3.15 -32.54
N ALA A 44 -6.39 4.11 -32.36
CA ALA A 44 -6.06 5.45 -31.90
C ALA A 44 -5.38 5.46 -30.51
N VAL A 45 -5.82 4.59 -29.59
CA VAL A 45 -5.19 4.48 -28.26
C VAL A 45 -3.77 3.92 -28.35
N THR A 46 -3.56 2.86 -29.13
CA THR A 46 -2.23 2.24 -29.32
C THR A 46 -1.24 3.20 -29.98
N GLU A 47 -1.68 3.97 -30.98
CA GLU A 47 -0.87 5.04 -31.58
C GLU A 47 -0.48 6.10 -30.56
N GLY A 48 -1.43 6.50 -29.69
CA GLY A 48 -1.18 7.42 -28.58
C GLY A 48 -0.12 6.91 -27.59
N PHE A 49 -0.14 5.62 -27.24
CA PHE A 49 0.88 5.02 -26.38
C PHE A 49 2.26 5.06 -27.04
N GLY A 50 2.35 4.70 -28.32
CA GLY A 50 3.61 4.75 -29.07
C GLY A 50 4.17 6.18 -29.16
N ALA A 51 3.32 7.16 -29.47
CA ALA A 51 3.71 8.57 -29.54
C ALA A 51 4.21 9.08 -28.18
N ALA A 52 3.48 8.81 -27.10
CA ALA A 52 3.87 9.23 -25.75
C ALA A 52 5.21 8.60 -25.33
N ALA A 53 5.40 7.31 -25.59
CA ALA A 53 6.63 6.62 -25.26
C ALA A 53 7.82 7.16 -26.05
N THR A 54 7.65 7.42 -27.35
CA THR A 54 8.70 8.04 -28.17
C THR A 54 9.04 9.44 -27.66
N MET A 55 8.04 10.26 -27.34
CA MET A 55 8.26 11.60 -26.79
C MET A 55 9.04 11.57 -25.48
N LEU A 56 8.67 10.67 -24.55
CA LEU A 56 9.34 10.54 -23.26
C LEU A 56 10.77 10.02 -23.39
N ARG A 57 11.01 9.04 -24.28
CA ARG A 57 12.36 8.48 -24.50
C ARG A 57 13.29 9.43 -25.24
N ALA A 58 12.74 10.27 -26.13
CA ALA A 58 13.50 11.28 -26.84
C ALA A 58 13.74 12.55 -25.99
N ALA A 59 13.02 12.72 -24.89
CA ALA A 59 13.18 13.88 -24.01
C ALA A 59 14.54 13.86 -23.31
N GLN A 60 15.18 15.03 -23.24
CA GLN A 60 16.40 15.19 -22.47
C GLN A 60 16.08 15.04 -20.97
N PRO A 61 16.82 14.20 -20.21
CA PRO A 61 16.58 14.03 -18.79
C PRO A 61 16.68 15.36 -18.04
N ALA A 62 15.66 15.70 -17.26
CA ALA A 62 15.66 16.89 -16.43
C ALA A 62 16.71 16.74 -15.31
N ARG A 63 17.51 17.78 -15.07
CA ARG A 63 18.38 17.84 -13.89
C ARG A 63 17.52 18.15 -12.66
N ILE A 64 17.38 17.17 -11.77
CA ILE A 64 16.65 17.31 -10.52
C ILE A 64 17.63 17.76 -9.43
N ALA A 65 17.35 18.89 -8.76
CA ALA A 65 18.11 19.30 -7.59
C ALA A 65 17.85 18.31 -6.43
N PRO A 66 18.86 18.00 -5.60
CA PRO A 66 18.68 17.07 -4.49
C PRO A 66 17.58 17.58 -3.54
N VAL A 67 16.54 16.77 -3.33
CA VAL A 67 15.48 17.06 -2.36
C VAL A 67 15.98 16.66 -0.98
N SER A 68 16.22 17.63 -0.11
CA SER A 68 16.55 17.35 1.29
C SER A 68 15.28 17.01 2.06
N VAL A 69 15.10 15.75 2.42
CA VAL A 69 14.05 15.34 3.37
C VAL A 69 14.61 15.45 4.77
N ALA A 70 14.08 16.38 5.59
CA ALA A 70 14.46 16.50 6.99
C ALA A 70 13.94 15.27 7.76
N VAL A 71 14.82 14.32 8.06
CA VAL A 71 14.48 13.20 8.93
C VAL A 71 14.60 13.67 10.39
N PRO A 72 13.53 13.65 11.19
CA PRO A 72 13.62 14.00 12.60
C PRO A 72 14.50 12.97 13.32
N ARG A 73 15.70 13.38 13.74
CA ARG A 73 16.58 12.56 14.58
C ARG A 73 15.96 12.45 15.97
N SER A 74 15.30 11.33 16.22
CA SER A 74 14.77 10.98 17.55
C SER A 74 15.92 10.63 18.50
N HIS A 75 16.62 11.64 19.01
CA HIS A 75 17.59 11.50 20.11
C HIS A 75 16.93 11.02 21.42
N ARG A 76 15.59 11.04 21.48
CA ARG A 76 14.81 10.62 22.66
C ARG A 76 14.86 9.12 22.95
N ARG A 77 15.27 8.26 22.01
CA ARG A 77 15.37 6.81 22.27
C ARG A 77 16.64 6.40 23.01
N LEU A 78 17.69 7.21 22.98
CA LEU A 78 18.98 6.89 23.63
C LEU A 78 19.04 7.33 25.11
N ILE A 79 18.24 8.31 25.52
CA ILE A 79 18.26 8.81 26.91
C ILE A 79 17.34 7.97 27.82
N GLY A 80 16.35 7.26 27.25
CA GLY A 80 15.42 6.43 28.03
C GLY A 80 16.00 5.10 28.54
N SER A 81 17.11 4.61 27.98
CA SER A 81 17.70 3.32 28.37
C SER A 81 18.72 3.40 29.50
N ILE A 82 19.23 4.59 29.84
CA ILE A 82 20.23 4.76 30.92
C ILE A 82 19.54 4.98 32.29
N GLY A 83 18.34 5.55 32.32
CA GLY A 83 17.63 5.86 33.57
C GLY A 83 17.00 4.67 34.31
N VAL A 84 16.71 3.55 33.62
CA VAL A 84 16.01 2.40 34.23
C VAL A 84 16.96 1.49 35.03
N ALA A 85 18.26 1.48 34.73
CA ALA A 85 19.22 0.61 35.40
C ALA A 85 19.54 1.04 36.86
N VAL A 86 19.43 2.33 37.19
CA VAL A 86 19.82 2.84 38.52
C VAL A 86 18.70 2.70 39.56
N VAL A 87 17.43 2.72 39.15
CA VAL A 87 16.29 2.64 40.09
C VAL A 87 16.07 1.22 40.62
N LEU A 88 16.46 0.19 39.87
CA LEU A 88 16.28 -1.22 40.27
C LEU A 88 17.20 -1.67 41.41
N ILE A 89 18.31 -0.97 41.66
CA ILE A 89 19.25 -1.36 42.75
C ILE A 89 18.81 -0.80 44.11
N VAL A 90 18.09 0.33 44.15
CA VAL A 90 17.62 0.94 45.42
C VAL A 90 16.26 0.37 45.88
N GLY A 91 15.41 -0.09 44.96
CA GLY A 91 14.06 -0.57 45.29
C GLY A 91 13.96 -1.95 45.95
N VAL A 92 14.96 -2.82 45.78
CA VAL A 92 14.90 -4.22 46.28
C VAL A 92 15.15 -4.31 47.80
N VAL A 93 15.78 -3.31 48.42
CA VAL A 93 16.09 -3.34 49.87
C VAL A 93 14.93 -2.78 50.73
N ALA A 94 13.99 -2.02 50.16
CA ALA A 94 12.89 -1.39 50.91
C ALA A 94 11.50 -2.03 50.68
N GLY A 95 11.37 -3.01 49.78
CA GLY A 95 10.08 -3.50 49.29
C GLY A 95 9.49 -4.74 49.97
N THR A 96 10.11 -5.31 51.01
CA THR A 96 9.64 -6.57 51.62
C THR A 96 8.59 -6.42 52.72
N PHE A 97 8.13 -5.19 53.04
CA PHE A 97 7.25 -4.99 54.21
C PHE A 97 5.84 -4.45 53.96
N ILE A 98 5.38 -4.18 52.73
CA ILE A 98 3.99 -3.72 52.55
C ILE A 98 3.27 -4.52 51.46
N ARG A 99 2.49 -5.49 51.96
CA ARG A 99 1.38 -6.14 51.28
C ARG A 99 0.35 -5.06 50.91
N GLY A 100 0.09 -4.87 49.62
CA GLY A 100 -0.94 -3.96 49.12
C GLY A 100 -1.24 -4.24 47.66
N GLU A 101 -2.43 -4.77 47.38
CA GLU A 101 -2.96 -4.95 46.04
C GLU A 101 -3.08 -3.61 45.31
N VAL A 102 -2.47 -3.50 44.13
CA VAL A 102 -2.79 -2.45 43.15
C VAL A 102 -2.82 -3.10 41.78
N GLY A 103 -4.04 -3.17 41.22
CA GLY A 103 -4.32 -3.71 39.89
C GLY A 103 -3.47 -3.05 38.81
N SER A 104 -2.70 -3.88 38.10
CA SER A 104 -1.97 -3.49 36.91
C SER A 104 -2.92 -3.42 35.71
N ASN A 105 -3.27 -2.20 35.31
CA ASN A 105 -3.73 -1.97 33.94
C ASN A 105 -2.59 -2.35 32.98
N PRO A 106 -2.83 -3.16 31.93
CA PRO A 106 -1.79 -3.49 30.98
C PRO A 106 -1.38 -2.21 30.20
N PRO A 107 -0.07 -1.99 29.97
CA PRO A 107 0.41 -0.86 29.20
C PRO A 107 -0.10 -0.95 27.75
N SER A 108 -0.73 0.12 27.29
CA SER A 108 -1.11 0.31 25.88
C SER A 108 0.13 0.16 24.99
N THR A 109 0.17 -0.91 24.21
CA THR A 109 1.25 -1.19 23.26
C THR A 109 1.23 -0.16 22.12
N PRO A 110 2.40 0.33 21.67
CA PRO A 110 2.45 1.20 20.49
C PRO A 110 2.05 0.40 19.25
N ARG A 111 0.97 0.84 18.59
CA ARG A 111 0.47 0.24 17.35
C ARG A 111 1.43 0.56 16.21
N ALA A 112 2.22 -0.42 15.80
CA ALA A 112 3.04 -0.32 14.59
C ALA A 112 2.13 -0.23 13.36
N ILE A 113 2.22 0.88 12.63
CA ILE A 113 1.60 1.00 11.31
C ILE A 113 2.63 0.49 10.30
N ALA A 114 2.45 -0.75 9.85
CA ALA A 114 3.17 -1.26 8.70
C ALA A 114 2.74 -0.47 7.45
N VAL A 115 3.69 0.20 6.81
CA VAL A 115 3.54 0.72 5.45
C VAL A 115 3.77 -0.47 4.52
N VAL A 116 2.69 -0.97 3.91
CA VAL A 116 2.77 -2.04 2.92
C VAL A 116 3.25 -1.40 1.62
N ALA A 117 4.48 -1.69 1.22
CA ALA A 117 4.97 -1.42 -0.12
C ALA A 117 4.23 -2.35 -1.10
N ALA A 118 3.77 -1.76 -2.21
CA ALA A 118 3.17 -2.33 -3.41
C ALA A 118 2.83 -3.83 -3.37
N ALA A 119 1.54 -4.15 -3.33
CA ALA A 119 1.04 -5.45 -3.75
C ALA A 119 0.73 -5.39 -5.25
N ASP A 120 1.34 -6.28 -6.03
CA ASP A 120 1.25 -6.29 -7.51
C ASP A 120 -0.10 -6.81 -8.04
N LEU A 121 -1.04 -7.22 -7.19
CA LEU A 121 -2.37 -7.69 -7.62
C LEU A 121 -3.51 -7.06 -6.79
N PRO A 122 -4.54 -6.47 -7.43
CA PRO A 122 -5.63 -5.77 -6.72
C PRO A 122 -6.46 -6.66 -5.78
N ASP A 123 -6.46 -7.98 -5.97
CA ASP A 123 -7.20 -8.91 -5.12
C ASP A 123 -6.52 -9.17 -3.76
N GLU A 124 -5.18 -9.06 -3.68
CA GLU A 124 -4.47 -9.18 -2.40
C GLU A 124 -4.73 -7.95 -1.51
N LEU A 125 -4.91 -6.77 -2.10
CA LEU A 125 -5.29 -5.57 -1.35
C LEU A 125 -6.69 -5.68 -0.72
N ARG A 126 -7.64 -6.32 -1.42
CA ARG A 126 -8.99 -6.56 -0.88
C ARG A 126 -8.98 -7.59 0.25
N SER A 127 -8.19 -8.65 0.13
CA SER A 127 -8.11 -9.68 1.18
C SER A 127 -7.53 -9.10 2.48
N LEU A 128 -6.47 -8.28 2.37
CA LEU A 128 -5.82 -7.61 3.50
C LEU A 128 -6.70 -6.53 4.15
N GLN A 129 -7.47 -5.77 3.37
CA GLN A 129 -8.42 -4.80 3.93
C GLN A 129 -9.56 -5.48 4.68
N ARG A 130 -10.07 -6.61 4.15
CA ARG A 130 -11.21 -7.32 4.74
C ARG A 130 -10.88 -7.93 6.09
N THR A 131 -9.70 -8.53 6.25
CA THR A 131 -9.23 -9.05 7.55
C THR A 131 -8.99 -7.92 8.55
N ARG A 132 -8.41 -6.80 8.13
CA ARG A 132 -8.11 -5.68 9.05
C ARG A 132 -9.37 -4.97 9.57
N LEU A 133 -10.43 -4.87 8.77
CA LEU A 133 -11.71 -4.28 9.17
C LEU A 133 -12.48 -5.17 10.15
N LEU A 134 -12.36 -6.49 10.01
CA LEU A 134 -12.98 -7.46 10.92
C LEU A 134 -12.29 -7.49 12.29
N ASP A 135 -10.98 -7.23 12.32
CA ASP A 135 -10.19 -7.26 13.55
C ASP A 135 -10.27 -5.95 14.37
N THR A 136 -10.79 -4.86 13.78
CA THR A 136 -10.83 -3.53 14.43
C THR A 136 -12.18 -3.12 15.02
N ARG A 137 -13.25 -3.89 14.87
CA ARG A 137 -14.53 -3.60 15.54
C ARG A 137 -15.17 -4.84 16.12
N LYS A 138 -15.23 -4.91 17.47
CA LYS A 138 -16.36 -5.56 18.14
C LYS A 138 -17.60 -4.75 17.77
N LEU A 139 -18.35 -5.17 16.75
CA LEU A 139 -19.67 -4.61 16.48
C LEU A 139 -20.57 -4.92 17.69
N PRO A 140 -21.15 -3.93 18.37
CA PRO A 140 -22.19 -4.20 19.36
C PRO A 140 -23.40 -4.78 18.64
N ARG A 141 -23.65 -6.08 18.84
CA ARG A 141 -24.91 -6.74 18.49
C ARG A 141 -25.98 -6.35 19.51
N HIS A 142 -26.52 -5.15 19.37
CA HIS A 142 -27.85 -4.84 19.91
C HIS A 142 -28.64 -4.15 18.82
N ILE A 143 -29.19 -4.98 17.93
CA ILE A 143 -30.39 -4.62 17.18
C ILE A 143 -31.48 -5.45 17.85
N SER A 144 -32.15 -4.87 18.84
CA SER A 144 -33.42 -5.42 19.31
C SER A 144 -34.45 -5.24 18.20
N PRO A 145 -35.19 -6.29 17.80
CA PRO A 145 -36.37 -6.12 16.98
C PRO A 145 -37.49 -5.61 17.90
N GLU A 146 -37.95 -4.37 17.68
CA GLU A 146 -39.29 -4.00 18.15
C GLU A 146 -40.27 -4.13 16.98
N PRO A 147 -41.37 -4.89 17.15
CA PRO A 147 -42.45 -4.96 16.18
C PRO A 147 -43.57 -3.99 16.56
N VAL A 148 -43.94 -3.08 15.65
CA VAL A 148 -45.32 -2.60 15.44
C VAL A 148 -45.53 -2.34 13.96
#